data_AF-A0A8H7QXN8-F1
#
_entry.id   AF-A0A8H7QXN8-F1
#
_cell.length_a   1.000
_cell.length_b   1.000
_cell.length_c   1.000
_cell.angle_alpha   90.00
_cell.angle_beta   90.00
_cell.angle_gamma   90.00
#
_symmetry.space_group_name_H-M   'P 1'
#
loop_
_entity.id
_entity.type
_entity.pdbx_description
1 polymer ?
#
loop_
_entity_poly.entity_id
_entity_poly.type
_entity_poly.pdbx_seq_one_letter_code
_entity_poly.pdbx_strand_id
1 'polypeptide(L)'
;MPNFADIALSMAMVIGPVVGYVDQYFLIKRKQSSVGFNPMTCAILLFANILRIFFWIGKRFDDTLLFQSITMIIAMLILLQVVVSYKHDDANYSVLYSELRNSFSSNSIEAELAAEENGLERKDGWKRRFWSWDHYLDYINCLLGFTTVIAFLYMLFRSYPAFIETLGAASLGIESMLPLPQCISNFKNKSTTGFSLLVLGSWFLGDGFKLFYFIYTGAPLQFIICGAIQLSIDSIIVLEFVLFSPFVKNKWSKDSWINRHAEDNMDHPERLVNKPKVTVTRASSSVQSHALEKGSSVNSSSIPPTNRLDTGDNEENGQWPVFVRLSSNGQDIAMHVPTQAPYWNVSTLEKEVLPHLEKKSRVKFIYLGRVLPDTHLIVPSLCIDSTISKNNAIYIQKEGVIQAMVTHLSR
;
A
#
# COMPACT_ATOMS: atom_id res chain seq x y z
N MET A 1 -31.49 -14.23 -29.26
CA MET A 1 -30.05 -14.00 -29.04
C MET A 1 -29.94 -13.12 -27.81
N PRO A 2 -29.03 -13.40 -26.85
CA PRO A 2 -28.85 -12.51 -25.72
C PRO A 2 -28.54 -11.11 -26.24
N ASN A 3 -29.20 -10.10 -25.68
CA ASN A 3 -28.94 -8.73 -26.10
C ASN A 3 -27.50 -8.38 -25.74
N PHE A 4 -26.85 -7.52 -26.53
CA PHE A 4 -25.49 -7.07 -26.23
C PHE A 4 -25.35 -6.55 -24.79
N ALA A 5 -26.39 -5.88 -24.27
CA ALA A 5 -26.47 -5.43 -22.89
C ALA A 5 -26.38 -6.58 -21.88
N ASP A 6 -27.08 -7.69 -22.10
CA ASP A 6 -27.09 -8.84 -21.17
C ASP A 6 -25.72 -9.53 -21.14
N ILE A 7 -25.06 -9.63 -22.30
CA ILE A 7 -23.69 -10.16 -22.41
C ILE A 7 -22.72 -9.23 -21.65
N ALA A 8 -22.82 -7.92 -21.87
CA ALA A 8 -21.97 -6.95 -21.20
C ALA A 8 -22.16 -6.96 -19.67
N LEU A 9 -23.42 -7.03 -19.20
CA LEU A 9 -23.75 -7.15 -17.78
C LEU A 9 -23.15 -8.41 -17.16
N SER A 10 -23.29 -9.56 -17.85
CA SER A 10 -22.78 -10.84 -17.36
C SER A 10 -21.25 -10.85 -17.31
N MET A 11 -20.59 -10.30 -18.34
CA MET A 11 -19.14 -10.16 -18.38
C MET A 11 -18.63 -9.23 -17.27
N ALA A 12 -19.29 -8.09 -17.04
CA ALA A 12 -18.94 -7.17 -15.97
C ALA A 12 -19.08 -7.84 -14.59
N MET A 13 -20.14 -8.64 -14.39
CA MET A 13 -20.39 -9.36 -13.15
C MET A 13 -19.31 -10.42 -12.87
N VAL A 14 -18.84 -11.13 -13.89
CA VAL A 14 -17.79 -12.16 -13.75
C VAL A 14 -16.40 -11.55 -13.59
N ILE A 15 -16.05 -10.56 -14.41
CA ILE A 15 -14.70 -10.01 -14.49
C ILE A 15 -14.45 -8.95 -13.42
N GLY A 16 -15.43 -8.09 -13.13
CA GLY A 16 -15.29 -6.93 -12.25
C GLY A 16 -14.62 -7.26 -10.90
N PRO A 17 -15.11 -8.28 -10.16
CA PRO A 17 -14.50 -8.68 -8.89
C PRO A 17 -13.05 -9.15 -9.00
N VAL A 18 -12.63 -9.65 -10.17
CA VAL A 18 -11.30 -10.25 -10.40
C VAL A 18 -10.25 -9.20 -10.74
N VAL A 19 -10.64 -8.07 -11.35
CA VAL A 19 -9.73 -7.02 -11.84
C VAL A 19 -8.76 -6.55 -10.76
N GLY A 20 -9.25 -6.28 -9.55
CA GLY A 20 -8.40 -5.81 -8.44
C GLY A 20 -7.32 -6.81 -8.04
N TYR A 21 -7.58 -8.12 -8.14
CA TYR A 21 -6.62 -9.17 -7.81
C TYR A 21 -5.59 -9.39 -8.93
N VAL A 22 -5.96 -9.12 -10.18
CA VAL A 22 -5.04 -9.14 -11.31
C VAL A 22 -3.99 -8.03 -11.15
N ASP A 23 -4.42 -6.84 -10.73
CA ASP A 23 -3.49 -5.74 -10.43
C ASP A 23 -2.52 -6.13 -9.30
N GLN A 24 -3.02 -6.79 -8.25
CA GLN A 24 -2.19 -7.32 -7.16
C GLN A 24 -1.18 -8.37 -7.64
N TYR A 25 -1.60 -9.30 -8.51
CA TYR A 25 -0.70 -10.28 -9.13
C TYR A 25 0.46 -9.60 -9.85
N PHE A 26 0.17 -8.61 -10.72
CA PHE A 26 1.22 -7.90 -11.46
C PHE A 26 2.11 -7.10 -10.53
N LEU A 27 1.55 -6.53 -9.47
CA LEU A 27 2.29 -5.76 -8.49
C LEU A 27 3.30 -6.62 -7.73
N ILE A 28 2.90 -7.82 -7.26
CA ILE A 28 3.79 -8.79 -6.62
C ILE A 28 4.84 -9.29 -7.61
N LYS A 29 4.43 -9.66 -8.83
CA LYS A 29 5.35 -10.15 -9.86
C LYS A 29 6.39 -9.09 -10.26
N ARG A 30 5.99 -7.83 -10.42
CA ARG A 30 6.91 -6.74 -10.76
C ARG A 30 7.92 -6.48 -9.63
N LYS A 31 7.48 -6.63 -8.39
CA LYS A 31 8.30 -6.30 -7.22
C LYS A 31 9.04 -7.50 -6.63
N GLN A 32 8.77 -8.71 -7.13
CA GLN A 32 9.41 -9.96 -6.70
C GLN A 32 9.31 -10.18 -5.18
N SER A 33 8.28 -9.63 -4.54
CA SER A 33 8.07 -9.73 -3.09
C SER A 33 6.58 -9.68 -2.79
N SER A 34 6.15 -10.59 -1.91
CA SER A 34 4.76 -10.69 -1.43
C SER A 34 4.55 -10.01 -0.07
N VAL A 35 5.58 -9.37 0.48
CA VAL A 35 5.54 -8.70 1.79
C VAL A 35 4.47 -7.59 1.78
N GLY A 36 3.46 -7.75 2.64
CA GLY A 36 2.31 -6.84 2.73
C GLY A 36 1.05 -7.33 2.02
N PHE A 37 1.05 -8.50 1.39
CA PHE A 37 -0.18 -9.17 0.98
C PHE A 37 -0.53 -10.29 1.98
N ASN A 38 -1.74 -10.25 2.52
CA ASN A 38 -2.21 -11.31 3.42
C ASN A 38 -2.70 -12.53 2.61
N PRO A 39 -2.04 -13.70 2.69
CA PRO A 39 -2.53 -14.91 2.04
C PRO A 39 -3.92 -15.35 2.56
N MET A 40 -4.34 -14.89 3.74
CA MET A 40 -5.69 -15.16 4.28
C MET A 40 -6.80 -14.61 3.40
N THR A 41 -6.58 -13.51 2.68
CA THR A 41 -7.57 -13.00 1.72
C THR A 41 -7.89 -14.06 0.66
N CYS A 42 -6.86 -14.73 0.13
CA CYS A 42 -7.05 -15.85 -0.79
C CYS A 42 -7.82 -16.99 -0.11
N ALA A 43 -7.50 -17.32 1.14
CA ALA A 43 -8.20 -18.36 1.91
C ALA A 43 -9.71 -18.10 1.95
N ILE A 44 -10.08 -16.93 2.47
CA ILE A 44 -11.47 -16.54 2.71
C ILE A 44 -12.28 -16.63 1.42
N LEU A 45 -11.74 -16.11 0.32
CA LEU A 45 -12.39 -16.13 -0.98
C LEU A 45 -12.45 -17.53 -1.60
N LEU A 46 -11.41 -18.36 -1.44
CA LEU A 46 -11.44 -19.74 -1.92
C LEU A 46 -12.50 -20.56 -1.19
N PHE A 47 -12.54 -20.51 0.15
CA PHE A 47 -13.54 -21.22 0.95
C PHE A 47 -14.96 -20.74 0.63
N ALA A 48 -15.18 -19.42 0.55
CA ALA A 48 -16.48 -18.85 0.22
C ALA A 48 -16.97 -19.30 -1.17
N ASN A 49 -16.13 -19.23 -2.21
CA ASN A 49 -16.54 -19.58 -3.57
C ASN A 49 -16.70 -21.09 -3.76
N ILE A 50 -15.93 -21.93 -3.05
CA ILE A 50 -16.17 -23.39 -3.05
C ILE A 50 -17.55 -23.70 -2.45
N LEU A 51 -17.89 -23.12 -1.28
CA LEU A 51 -19.22 -23.28 -0.68
C LEU A 51 -20.33 -22.82 -1.62
N ARG A 52 -20.10 -21.72 -2.35
CA ARG A 52 -21.06 -21.18 -3.33
C ARG A 52 -21.31 -22.12 -4.50
N ILE A 53 -20.29 -22.86 -4.98
CA ILE A 53 -20.47 -23.90 -5.99
C ILE A 53 -21.40 -25.02 -5.47
N PHE A 54 -21.20 -25.50 -4.23
CA PHE A 54 -22.11 -26.49 -3.64
C PHE A 54 -23.52 -25.95 -3.42
N PHE A 55 -23.64 -24.66 -3.06
CA PHE A 55 -24.94 -24.00 -2.99
C PHE A 55 -25.65 -24.02 -4.34
N TRP A 56 -24.94 -23.71 -5.45
CA TRP A 56 -25.50 -23.78 -6.79
C TRP A 56 -25.96 -25.19 -7.19
N ILE A 57 -25.21 -26.23 -6.81
CA ILE A 57 -25.60 -27.62 -7.08
C ILE A 57 -26.93 -27.94 -6.39
N GLY A 58 -27.14 -27.47 -5.14
CA GLY A 58 -28.38 -27.67 -4.39
C GLY A 58 -29.54 -26.77 -4.82
N LYS A 59 -29.25 -25.51 -5.15
CA LYS A 59 -30.22 -24.50 -5.56
C LYS A 59 -29.67 -23.72 -6.74
N ARG A 60 -30.18 -24.04 -7.93
CA ARG A 60 -29.72 -23.41 -9.17
C ARG A 60 -30.11 -21.93 -9.17
N PHE A 61 -29.11 -21.09 -9.39
CA PHE A 61 -29.21 -19.66 -9.65
C PHE A 61 -28.45 -19.34 -10.93
N ASP A 62 -28.49 -18.08 -11.38
CA ASP A 62 -27.91 -17.64 -12.65
C ASP A 62 -26.49 -18.18 -12.88
N ASP A 63 -26.26 -18.79 -14.05
CA ASP A 63 -24.97 -19.41 -14.41
C ASP A 63 -23.84 -18.37 -14.42
N THR A 64 -24.14 -17.10 -14.66
CA THR A 64 -23.17 -15.99 -14.56
C THR A 64 -22.52 -15.95 -13.18
N LEU A 65 -23.29 -16.16 -12.10
CA LEU A 65 -22.80 -16.14 -10.73
C LEU A 65 -21.98 -17.41 -10.40
N LEU A 66 -22.29 -18.53 -11.07
CA LEU A 66 -21.45 -19.72 -11.01
C LEU A 66 -20.09 -19.45 -11.69
N PHE A 67 -20.10 -18.91 -12.91
CA PHE A 67 -18.88 -18.55 -13.63
C PHE A 67 -18.06 -17.50 -12.89
N GLN A 68 -18.70 -16.55 -12.22
CA GLN A 68 -18.04 -15.61 -11.31
C GLN A 68 -17.27 -16.36 -10.21
N SER A 69 -17.91 -17.35 -9.58
CA SER A 69 -17.29 -18.14 -8.49
C SER A 69 -16.11 -18.96 -8.98
N ILE A 70 -16.25 -19.61 -10.14
CA ILE A 70 -15.17 -20.39 -10.76
C ILE A 70 -13.98 -19.48 -11.13
N THR A 71 -14.26 -18.35 -11.77
CA THR A 71 -13.22 -17.38 -12.16
C THR A 71 -12.51 -16.83 -10.94
N MET A 72 -13.24 -16.54 -9.86
CA MET A 72 -12.66 -16.10 -8.59
C MET A 72 -11.75 -17.16 -7.97
N ILE A 73 -12.16 -18.44 -7.95
CA ILE A 73 -11.31 -19.54 -7.46
C ILE A 73 -10.00 -19.61 -8.26
N ILE A 74 -10.08 -19.59 -9.60
CA ILE A 74 -8.89 -19.63 -10.47
C ILE A 74 -7.97 -18.44 -10.18
N ALA A 75 -8.52 -17.23 -10.11
CA ALA A 75 -7.75 -16.02 -9.82
C ALA A 75 -7.06 -16.11 -8.45
N MET A 76 -7.77 -16.59 -7.42
CA MET A 76 -7.22 -16.73 -6.08
C MET A 76 -6.13 -17.80 -5.99
N LEU A 77 -6.26 -18.92 -6.72
CA LEU A 77 -5.21 -19.94 -6.80
C LEU A 77 -3.94 -19.40 -7.47
N ILE A 78 -4.09 -18.67 -8.58
CA ILE A 78 -2.97 -18.03 -9.29
C ILE A 78 -2.29 -16.99 -8.40
N LEU A 79 -3.06 -16.14 -7.73
CA LEU A 79 -2.53 -15.14 -6.81
C LEU A 79 -1.82 -15.79 -5.63
N LEU A 80 -2.41 -16.82 -5.02
CA LEU A 80 -1.83 -17.57 -3.92
C LEU A 80 -0.50 -18.24 -4.31
N GLN A 81 -0.41 -18.82 -5.51
CA GLN A 81 0.83 -19.40 -6.01
C GLN A 81 1.95 -18.35 -6.07
N VAL A 82 1.64 -17.16 -6.59
CA VAL A 82 2.61 -16.05 -6.65
C VAL A 82 3.00 -15.58 -5.26
N VAL A 83 2.03 -15.41 -4.36
CA VAL A 83 2.30 -15.00 -2.97
C VAL A 83 3.25 -15.96 -2.28
N VAL A 84 2.98 -17.27 -2.36
CA VAL A 84 3.83 -18.30 -1.75
C VAL A 84 5.24 -18.31 -2.38
N SER A 85 5.33 -18.10 -3.70
CA SER A 85 6.63 -18.09 -4.41
C SER A 85 7.54 -16.93 -4.00
N TYR A 86 6.97 -15.78 -3.62
CA TYR A 86 7.71 -14.57 -3.26
C TYR A 86 7.64 -14.23 -1.76
N LYS A 87 7.40 -15.22 -0.89
CA LYS A 87 7.31 -15.05 0.57
C LYS A 87 8.66 -14.77 1.25
N HIS A 88 9.78 -15.02 0.57
CA HIS A 88 11.11 -15.08 1.20
C HIS A 88 11.98 -13.81 1.11
N ASP A 89 11.61 -12.76 0.37
CA ASP A 89 12.52 -11.61 0.11
C ASP A 89 12.06 -10.26 0.73
N ASP A 90 12.77 -9.92 1.83
CA ASP A 90 13.23 -8.67 2.48
C ASP A 90 12.41 -7.36 2.63
N ALA A 91 12.60 -6.77 3.83
CA ALA A 91 11.81 -5.76 4.56
C ALA A 91 11.73 -4.32 4.01
N ASN A 92 12.48 -3.92 2.97
CA ASN A 92 12.68 -2.50 2.64
C ASN A 92 11.60 -1.86 1.74
N TYR A 93 10.70 -2.64 1.15
CA TYR A 93 9.67 -2.12 0.22
C TYR A 93 8.32 -1.78 0.88
N SER A 94 8.19 -2.06 2.19
CA SER A 94 6.95 -1.99 2.98
C SER A 94 6.30 -0.60 3.02
N VAL A 95 7.09 0.47 2.97
CA VAL A 95 6.63 1.86 3.17
C VAL A 95 6.03 2.50 1.90
N LEU A 96 6.58 2.20 0.72
CA LEU A 96 6.03 2.71 -0.55
C LEU A 96 4.81 1.88 -1.01
N TYR A 97 4.74 0.61 -0.58
CA TYR A 97 3.62 -0.26 -0.86
C TYR A 97 2.37 0.05 -0.02
N SER A 98 2.52 0.48 1.23
CA SER A 98 1.37 0.88 2.07
C SER A 98 0.50 1.94 1.38
N GLU A 99 1.07 2.80 0.55
CA GLU A 99 0.36 3.85 -0.17
C GLU A 99 -0.48 3.33 -1.36
N LEU A 100 0.03 2.35 -2.12
CA LEU A 100 -0.71 1.69 -3.21
C LEU A 100 -1.69 0.62 -2.68
N ARG A 101 -1.36 0.00 -1.55
CA ARG A 101 -2.11 -1.04 -0.84
C ARG A 101 -3.41 -0.51 -0.22
N ASN A 102 -3.42 0.76 0.18
CA ASN A 102 -4.63 1.49 0.58
C ASN A 102 -5.58 1.77 -0.60
N SER A 103 -5.16 1.49 -1.85
CA SER A 103 -5.97 1.66 -3.05
C SER A 103 -6.61 0.37 -3.59
N PHE A 104 -6.49 -0.79 -2.94
CA PHE A 104 -7.15 -2.02 -3.45
C PHE A 104 -7.66 -2.89 -2.30
N SER A 105 -8.18 -2.24 -1.27
CA SER A 105 -8.17 -2.71 0.11
C SER A 105 -8.56 -4.17 0.33
N SER A 106 -7.58 -4.92 0.83
CA SER A 106 -7.73 -6.22 1.50
C SER A 106 -6.95 -6.24 2.82
N ASN A 107 -6.57 -5.07 3.34
CA ASN A 107 -5.54 -4.95 4.40
C ASN A 107 -5.99 -4.23 5.67
N SER A 108 -7.22 -3.72 5.72
CA SER A 108 -7.81 -3.34 7.00
C SER A 108 -8.00 -4.53 7.92
N ILE A 109 -8.37 -5.69 7.38
CA ILE A 109 -8.47 -6.93 8.14
C ILE A 109 -7.14 -7.25 8.82
N GLU A 110 -6.02 -7.10 8.10
CA GLU A 110 -4.70 -7.46 8.60
C GLU A 110 -4.08 -6.39 9.51
N ALA A 111 -4.18 -5.12 9.14
CA ALA A 111 -3.69 -4.03 9.98
C ALA A 111 -4.44 -3.96 11.31
N GLU A 112 -5.71 -4.35 11.33
CA GLU A 112 -6.53 -4.37 12.54
C GLU A 112 -6.35 -5.66 13.35
N LEU A 113 -6.20 -6.84 12.72
CA LEU A 113 -5.76 -8.06 13.41
C LEU A 113 -4.38 -7.86 14.06
N ALA A 114 -3.45 -7.19 13.38
CA ALA A 114 -2.13 -6.86 13.92
C ALA A 114 -2.15 -5.72 14.96
N ALA A 115 -3.05 -4.74 14.82
CA ALA A 115 -3.22 -3.68 15.83
C ALA A 115 -3.94 -4.18 17.10
N GLU A 116 -4.87 -5.12 16.97
CA GLU A 116 -5.51 -5.82 18.09
C GLU A 116 -4.54 -6.80 18.76
N GLU A 117 -3.62 -7.41 17.99
CA GLU A 117 -2.52 -8.26 18.49
C GLU A 117 -1.52 -7.50 19.36
N ASN A 118 -1.25 -6.22 19.08
CA ASN A 118 -0.40 -5.37 19.93
C ASN A 118 -1.07 -4.97 21.26
N GLY A 119 -2.38 -5.19 21.41
CA GLY A 119 -3.14 -4.95 22.65
C GLY A 119 -3.51 -6.22 23.43
N LEU A 120 -3.38 -7.41 22.82
CA LEU A 120 -3.77 -8.70 23.38
C LEU A 120 -2.66 -9.74 23.13
N GLU A 121 -1.47 -9.50 23.69
CA GLU A 121 -0.46 -10.55 23.76
C GLU A 121 -0.99 -11.76 24.57
N ARG A 122 -0.89 -12.95 23.95
CA ARG A 122 -1.20 -14.32 24.46
C ARG A 122 -2.66 -14.83 24.36
N LYS A 123 -3.09 -15.26 23.17
CA LYS A 123 -3.86 -16.53 23.06
C LYS A 123 -3.89 -17.23 21.69
N ASP A 124 -3.65 -16.55 20.58
CA ASP A 124 -4.01 -17.10 19.25
C ASP A 124 -2.83 -17.56 18.35
N GLY A 125 -1.87 -18.30 18.93
CA GLY A 125 -0.73 -18.83 18.16
C GLY A 125 -1.08 -19.80 17.02
N TRP A 126 -2.28 -20.38 17.00
CA TRP A 126 -2.75 -21.28 15.95
C TRP A 126 -3.32 -20.53 14.73
N LYS A 127 -3.98 -19.37 14.93
CA LYS A 127 -4.50 -18.54 13.83
C LYS A 127 -3.36 -17.99 12.96
N ARG A 128 -2.20 -17.70 13.58
CA ARG A 128 -0.97 -17.30 12.86
C ARG A 128 -0.32 -18.42 12.05
N ARG A 129 -0.69 -19.69 12.30
CA ARG A 129 -0.17 -20.86 11.56
C ARG A 129 -1.11 -21.35 10.47
N PHE A 130 -2.41 -21.11 10.61
CA PHE A 130 -3.37 -21.54 9.61
C PHE A 130 -3.21 -20.70 8.36
N TRP A 131 -3.07 -21.35 7.20
CA TRP A 131 -2.90 -20.68 5.90
C TRP A 131 -1.60 -19.88 5.71
N SER A 132 -0.57 -20.18 6.50
CA SER A 132 0.77 -19.58 6.38
C SER A 132 1.85 -20.61 6.02
N TRP A 133 1.48 -21.66 5.29
CA TRP A 133 2.37 -22.74 4.89
C TRP A 133 3.46 -22.28 3.90
N ASP A 134 4.50 -23.08 3.77
CA ASP A 134 5.67 -22.74 2.95
C ASP A 134 5.56 -23.29 1.53
N HIS A 135 4.83 -24.38 1.35
CA HIS A 135 4.63 -25.00 0.05
C HIS A 135 3.21 -24.78 -0.47
N TYR A 136 3.10 -24.40 -1.74
CA TYR A 136 1.81 -24.20 -2.42
C TYR A 136 0.93 -25.46 -2.38
N LEU A 137 1.54 -26.65 -2.42
CA LEU A 137 0.79 -27.91 -2.36
C LEU A 137 0.03 -28.11 -1.05
N ASP A 138 0.52 -27.57 0.08
CA ASP A 138 -0.18 -27.68 1.36
C ASP A 138 -1.52 -26.94 1.33
N TYR A 139 -1.54 -25.79 0.65
CA TYR A 139 -2.77 -25.04 0.39
C TYR A 139 -3.76 -25.82 -0.45
N ILE A 140 -3.29 -26.42 -1.55
CA ILE A 140 -4.12 -27.24 -2.43
C ILE A 140 -4.67 -28.46 -1.68
N ASN A 141 -3.84 -29.15 -0.90
CA ASN A 141 -4.27 -30.29 -0.09
C ASN A 141 -5.33 -29.90 0.93
N CYS A 142 -5.19 -28.74 1.58
CA CYS A 142 -6.21 -28.21 2.47
C CYS A 142 -7.53 -27.93 1.74
N LEU A 143 -7.48 -27.28 0.58
CA LEU A 143 -8.68 -27.00 -0.24
C LEU A 143 -9.36 -28.27 -0.72
N LEU A 144 -8.59 -29.27 -1.15
CA LEU A 144 -9.11 -30.57 -1.54
C LEU A 144 -9.78 -31.26 -0.35
N GLY A 145 -9.11 -31.30 0.81
CA GLY A 145 -9.68 -31.85 2.04
C GLY A 145 -10.98 -31.16 2.45
N PHE A 146 -11.02 -29.83 2.44
CA PHE A 146 -12.23 -29.05 2.69
C PHE A 146 -13.34 -29.38 1.68
N THR A 147 -13.01 -29.40 0.39
CA THR A 147 -13.96 -29.73 -0.68
C THR A 147 -14.52 -31.14 -0.51
N THR A 148 -13.70 -32.12 -0.15
CA THR A 148 -14.13 -33.50 0.14
C THR A 148 -15.06 -33.56 1.35
N VAL A 149 -14.75 -32.83 2.43
CA VAL A 149 -15.62 -32.77 3.61
C VAL A 149 -16.97 -32.15 3.25
N ILE A 150 -16.99 -31.03 2.54
CA ILE A 150 -18.24 -30.40 2.10
C ILE A 150 -19.01 -31.31 1.14
N ALA A 151 -18.33 -32.00 0.21
CA ALA A 151 -18.97 -32.96 -0.69
C ALA A 151 -19.60 -34.13 0.06
N PHE A 152 -18.90 -34.67 1.08
CA PHE A 152 -19.44 -35.73 1.93
C PHE A 152 -20.67 -35.26 2.72
N LEU A 153 -20.58 -34.09 3.37
CA LEU A 153 -21.71 -33.48 4.08
C LEU A 153 -22.87 -33.19 3.12
N TYR A 154 -22.58 -32.75 1.91
CA TYR A 154 -23.58 -32.53 0.88
C TYR A 154 -24.31 -33.83 0.53
N MET A 155 -23.59 -34.93 0.31
CA MET A 155 -24.21 -36.22 0.03
C MET A 155 -25.09 -36.71 1.19
N LEU A 156 -24.69 -36.44 2.44
CA LEU A 156 -25.43 -36.84 3.64
C LEU A 156 -26.68 -35.98 3.89
N PHE A 157 -26.59 -34.66 3.68
CA PHE A 157 -27.61 -33.70 4.08
C PHE A 157 -28.37 -33.04 2.92
N ARG A 158 -28.11 -33.45 1.67
CA ARG A 158 -28.77 -32.95 0.45
C ARG A 158 -30.30 -32.89 0.55
N SER A 159 -30.92 -33.87 1.21
CA SER A 159 -32.38 -33.97 1.33
C SER A 159 -32.98 -32.89 2.23
N TYR A 160 -32.17 -32.19 3.04
CA TYR A 160 -32.61 -31.14 3.95
C TYR A 160 -32.40 -29.76 3.32
N PRO A 161 -33.47 -29.04 2.92
CA PRO A 161 -33.34 -27.73 2.28
C PRO A 161 -32.58 -26.71 3.14
N ALA A 162 -32.76 -26.77 4.46
CA ALA A 162 -32.07 -25.91 5.42
C ALA A 162 -30.54 -25.99 5.30
N PHE A 163 -29.99 -27.17 5.00
CA PHE A 163 -28.56 -27.33 4.79
C PHE A 163 -28.07 -26.57 3.55
N ILE A 164 -28.81 -26.66 2.44
CA ILE A 164 -28.50 -25.93 1.20
C ILE A 164 -28.60 -24.41 1.41
N GLU A 165 -29.65 -23.94 2.09
CA GLU A 165 -29.81 -22.51 2.39
C GLU A 165 -28.69 -22.01 3.32
N THR A 166 -28.21 -22.86 4.25
CA THR A 166 -27.08 -22.56 5.15
C THR A 166 -25.75 -22.49 4.39
N LEU A 167 -25.51 -23.39 3.42
CA LEU A 167 -24.34 -23.30 2.53
C LEU A 167 -24.32 -21.97 1.78
N GLY A 168 -25.46 -21.57 1.22
CA GLY A 168 -25.61 -20.27 0.56
C GLY A 168 -25.34 -19.12 1.51
N ALA A 169 -25.96 -19.12 2.68
CA ALA A 169 -25.80 -18.08 3.69
C ALA A 169 -24.36 -17.98 4.19
N ALA A 170 -23.68 -19.11 4.43
CA ALA A 170 -22.27 -19.13 4.81
C ALA A 170 -21.37 -18.61 3.69
N SER A 171 -21.57 -19.07 2.45
CA SER A 171 -20.74 -18.65 1.30
C SER A 171 -20.81 -17.15 1.00
N LEU A 172 -22.01 -16.56 1.10
CA LEU A 172 -22.25 -15.15 0.82
C LEU A 172 -22.01 -14.29 2.06
N GLY A 173 -22.27 -14.82 3.24
CA GLY A 173 -21.97 -14.19 4.52
C GLY A 173 -20.46 -14.00 4.74
N ILE A 174 -19.64 -14.99 4.35
CA ILE A 174 -18.18 -14.84 4.42
C ILE A 174 -17.71 -13.70 3.51
N GLU A 175 -18.24 -13.60 2.28
CA GLU A 175 -17.89 -12.51 1.36
C GLU A 175 -18.40 -11.15 1.85
N SER A 176 -19.58 -11.10 2.49
CA SER A 176 -20.18 -9.85 2.95
C SER A 176 -19.46 -9.21 4.13
N MET A 177 -18.66 -9.99 4.87
CA MET A 177 -17.87 -9.50 6.00
C MET A 177 -16.48 -8.99 5.60
N LEU A 178 -16.07 -9.10 4.34
CA LEU A 178 -14.76 -8.61 3.89
C LEU A 178 -14.52 -7.11 4.14
N PRO A 179 -15.50 -6.20 3.93
CA PRO A 179 -15.29 -4.78 4.18
C PRO A 179 -15.35 -4.40 5.66
N LEU A 180 -15.86 -5.29 6.53
CA LEU A 180 -16.17 -4.95 7.93
C LEU A 180 -14.95 -4.47 8.72
N PRO A 181 -13.77 -5.12 8.63
CA PRO A 181 -12.59 -4.60 9.33
C PRO A 181 -12.12 -3.24 8.80
N GLN A 182 -12.40 -2.88 7.53
CA GLN A 182 -12.11 -1.51 7.08
C GLN A 182 -12.93 -0.48 7.83
N CYS A 183 -14.22 -0.76 7.98
CA CYS A 183 -15.13 0.09 8.74
C CYS A 183 -14.66 0.24 10.20
N ILE A 184 -14.36 -0.87 10.89
CA ILE A 184 -13.95 -0.81 12.30
C ILE A 184 -12.62 -0.06 12.45
N SER A 185 -11.63 -0.35 11.61
CA SER A 185 -10.32 0.31 11.65
C SER A 185 -10.42 1.83 11.41
N ASN A 186 -11.20 2.26 10.41
CA ASN A 186 -11.47 3.67 10.17
C ASN A 186 -12.12 4.34 11.38
N PHE A 187 -13.10 3.67 11.99
CA PHE A 187 -13.81 4.18 13.15
C PHE A 187 -12.91 4.30 14.38
N LYS A 188 -12.05 3.31 14.64
CA LYS A 188 -11.11 3.31 15.77
C LYS A 188 -10.03 4.37 15.59
N ASN A 189 -9.43 4.45 14.41
CA ASN A 189 -8.31 5.35 14.14
C ASN A 189 -8.75 6.80 13.88
N LYS A 190 -10.05 7.05 13.69
CA LYS A 190 -10.62 8.37 13.36
C LYS A 190 -9.87 9.08 12.23
N SER A 191 -9.34 8.29 11.29
CA SER A 191 -8.50 8.76 10.21
C SER A 191 -8.70 7.86 9.01
N THR A 192 -8.78 8.49 7.84
CA THR A 192 -8.78 7.83 6.53
C THR A 192 -7.57 8.26 5.69
N THR A 193 -6.49 8.73 6.35
CA THR A 193 -5.28 9.19 5.67
C THR A 193 -4.65 8.04 4.87
N GLY A 194 -4.57 8.24 3.54
CA GLY A 194 -4.02 7.26 2.60
C GLY A 194 -5.07 6.41 1.89
N PHE A 195 -6.36 6.47 2.26
CA PHE A 195 -7.43 5.73 1.59
C PHE A 195 -7.85 6.44 0.29
N SER A 196 -7.89 5.69 -0.83
CA SER A 196 -8.18 6.26 -2.15
C SER A 196 -9.68 6.37 -2.41
N LEU A 197 -10.14 7.58 -2.71
CA LEU A 197 -11.55 7.87 -3.05
C LEU A 197 -12.03 7.06 -4.26
N LEU A 198 -11.16 6.83 -5.25
CA LEU A 198 -11.51 6.07 -6.46
C LEU A 198 -11.90 4.62 -6.14
N VAL A 199 -11.29 4.08 -5.10
CA VAL A 199 -11.37 2.67 -4.71
C VAL A 199 -12.60 2.45 -3.86
N LEU A 200 -12.83 3.38 -2.93
CA LEU A 200 -14.09 3.47 -2.23
C LEU A 200 -15.28 3.62 -3.20
N GLY A 201 -15.12 4.46 -4.22
CA GLY A 201 -16.13 4.63 -5.26
C GLY A 201 -16.37 3.36 -6.07
N SER A 202 -15.32 2.61 -6.43
CA SER A 202 -15.45 1.38 -7.18
C SER A 202 -16.11 0.26 -6.38
N TRP A 203 -15.87 0.19 -5.07
CA TRP A 203 -16.55 -0.75 -4.18
C TRP A 203 -18.04 -0.46 -4.06
N PHE A 204 -18.38 0.76 -3.66
CA PHE A 204 -19.78 1.16 -3.50
C PHE A 204 -20.58 0.99 -4.81
N LEU A 205 -20.00 1.41 -5.94
CA LEU A 205 -20.63 1.23 -7.25
C LEU A 205 -20.69 -0.26 -7.66
N GLY A 206 -19.64 -1.02 -7.36
CA GLY A 206 -19.57 -2.45 -7.65
C GLY A 206 -20.61 -3.26 -6.88
N ASP A 207 -20.74 -3.04 -5.58
CA ASP A 207 -21.70 -3.74 -4.72
C ASP A 207 -23.13 -3.25 -4.96
N GLY A 208 -23.31 -1.97 -5.31
CA GLY A 208 -24.59 -1.46 -5.82
C GLY A 208 -25.00 -2.14 -7.13
N PHE A 209 -24.05 -2.31 -8.06
CA PHE A 209 -24.28 -3.04 -9.31
C PHE A 209 -24.59 -4.52 -9.07
N LYS A 210 -23.86 -5.20 -8.18
CA LYS A 210 -24.14 -6.60 -7.81
C LYS A 210 -25.54 -6.75 -7.23
N LEU A 211 -25.92 -5.87 -6.28
CA LEU A 211 -27.25 -5.93 -5.66
C LEU A 211 -28.36 -5.70 -6.69
N PHE A 212 -28.18 -4.74 -7.60
CA PHE A 212 -29.09 -4.56 -8.73
C PHE A 212 -29.18 -5.83 -9.57
N TYR A 213 -28.05 -6.45 -9.93
CA TYR A 213 -28.01 -7.68 -10.71
C TYR A 213 -28.75 -8.83 -10.01
N PHE A 214 -28.60 -8.99 -8.69
CA PHE A 214 -29.29 -10.02 -7.91
C PHE A 214 -30.81 -9.83 -7.91
N ILE A 215 -31.28 -8.58 -7.78
CA ILE A 215 -32.71 -8.27 -7.84
C ILE A 215 -33.25 -8.49 -9.25
N TYR A 216 -32.52 -8.03 -10.26
CA TYR A 216 -32.91 -8.13 -11.67
C TYR A 216 -33.03 -9.58 -12.16
N THR A 217 -32.07 -10.44 -11.78
CA THR A 217 -32.04 -11.86 -12.16
C THR A 217 -32.90 -12.76 -11.26
N GLY A 218 -33.52 -12.23 -10.21
CA GLY A 218 -34.31 -13.02 -9.26
C GLY A 218 -33.45 -14.01 -8.46
N ALA A 219 -32.23 -13.61 -8.10
CA ALA A 219 -31.29 -14.46 -7.36
C ALA A 219 -31.85 -14.88 -5.97
N PRO A 220 -31.36 -16.01 -5.39
CA PRO A 220 -31.76 -16.44 -4.06
C PRO A 220 -31.62 -15.35 -3.00
N LEU A 221 -32.48 -15.38 -1.98
CA LEU A 221 -32.53 -14.36 -0.92
C LEU A 221 -31.18 -14.10 -0.25
N GLN A 222 -30.32 -15.11 -0.13
CA GLN A 222 -28.97 -14.97 0.41
C GLN A 222 -28.16 -13.91 -0.34
N PHE A 223 -28.25 -13.87 -1.68
CA PHE A 223 -27.53 -12.90 -2.49
C PHE A 223 -28.02 -11.48 -2.23
N ILE A 224 -29.34 -11.30 -2.16
CA ILE A 224 -29.97 -10.00 -1.93
C ILE A 224 -29.63 -9.49 -0.52
N ILE A 225 -29.81 -10.33 0.51
CA ILE A 225 -29.55 -9.95 1.90
C ILE A 225 -28.06 -9.65 2.10
N CYS A 226 -27.16 -10.53 1.64
CA CYS A 226 -25.72 -10.33 1.82
C CYS A 226 -25.20 -9.15 0.98
N GLY A 227 -25.71 -8.97 -0.25
CA GLY A 227 -25.38 -7.82 -1.09
C GLY A 227 -25.86 -6.49 -0.49
N ALA A 228 -27.03 -6.48 0.14
CA ALA A 228 -27.51 -5.31 0.88
C ALA A 228 -26.64 -5.01 2.11
N ILE A 229 -26.19 -6.03 2.84
CA ILE A 229 -25.26 -5.87 3.96
C ILE A 229 -23.92 -5.29 3.47
N GLN A 230 -23.36 -5.81 2.38
CA GLN A 230 -22.13 -5.28 1.75
C GLN A 230 -22.27 -3.80 1.41
N LEU A 231 -23.30 -3.45 0.65
CA LEU A 231 -23.55 -2.05 0.26
C LEU A 231 -23.76 -1.14 1.47
N SER A 232 -24.36 -1.67 2.55
CA SER A 232 -24.56 -0.91 3.79
C SER A 232 -23.22 -0.65 4.50
N ILE A 233 -22.33 -1.64 4.59
CA ILE A 233 -21.00 -1.46 5.17
C ILE A 233 -20.19 -0.46 4.32
N ASP A 234 -20.23 -0.58 3.00
CA ASP A 234 -19.58 0.36 2.09
C ASP A 234 -20.10 1.78 2.27
N SER A 235 -21.42 1.94 2.44
CA SER A 235 -22.02 3.25 2.75
C SER A 235 -21.49 3.85 4.05
N ILE A 236 -21.26 3.01 5.07
CA ILE A 236 -20.67 3.44 6.34
C ILE A 236 -19.21 3.86 6.12
N ILE A 237 -18.42 3.10 5.36
CA ILE A 237 -17.03 3.45 5.03
C ILE A 237 -16.97 4.78 4.26
N VAL A 238 -17.91 5.00 3.32
CA VAL A 238 -18.04 6.29 2.61
C VAL A 238 -18.31 7.43 3.60
N LEU A 239 -19.22 7.23 4.55
CA LEU A 239 -19.54 8.21 5.57
C LEU A 239 -18.33 8.51 6.46
N GLU A 240 -17.62 7.48 6.93
CA GLU A 240 -16.38 7.62 7.72
C GLU A 240 -15.31 8.38 6.95
N PHE A 241 -15.18 8.11 5.65
CA PHE A 241 -14.25 8.84 4.78
C PHE A 241 -14.59 10.32 4.73
N VAL A 242 -15.86 10.68 4.54
CA VAL A 242 -16.32 12.07 4.53
C VAL A 242 -16.08 12.76 5.88
N LEU A 243 -16.31 12.06 7.00
CA LEU A 243 -16.19 12.62 8.35
C LEU A 243 -14.73 12.79 8.82
N PHE A 244 -13.88 11.80 8.53
CA PHE A 244 -12.51 11.74 9.03
C PHE A 244 -11.46 12.27 8.05
N SER A 245 -11.81 12.48 6.78
CA SER A 245 -10.83 12.97 5.79
C SER A 245 -10.60 14.48 5.92
N PRO A 246 -9.37 14.93 6.24
CA PRO A 246 -9.02 16.36 6.23
C PRO A 246 -9.04 16.93 4.81
N PHE A 247 -8.86 16.10 3.79
CA PHE A 247 -8.97 16.51 2.38
C PHE A 247 -10.39 16.99 2.04
N VAL A 248 -11.42 16.28 2.50
CA VAL A 248 -12.82 16.67 2.29
C VAL A 248 -13.12 17.97 3.02
N LYS A 249 -12.68 18.10 4.28
CA LYS A 249 -12.85 19.33 5.07
C LYS A 249 -12.17 20.54 4.41
N ASN A 250 -10.93 20.38 3.91
CA ASN A 250 -10.21 21.46 3.23
C ASN A 250 -10.84 21.81 1.87
N LYS A 251 -11.29 20.82 1.09
CA LYS A 251 -11.94 21.07 -0.20
C LYS A 251 -13.28 21.81 0.00
N TRP A 252 -14.10 21.37 0.94
CA TRP A 252 -15.39 22.00 1.26
C TRP A 252 -15.21 23.42 1.79
N SER A 253 -14.19 23.66 2.64
CA SER A 253 -13.81 25.00 3.08
C SER A 253 -13.39 25.90 1.91
N LYS A 254 -12.56 25.40 0.99
CA LYS A 254 -12.10 26.16 -0.19
C LYS A 254 -13.23 26.50 -1.16
N ASP A 255 -14.11 25.56 -1.48
CA ASP A 255 -15.26 25.79 -2.37
C ASP A 255 -16.26 26.78 -1.73
N SER A 256 -16.50 26.69 -0.42
CA SER A 256 -17.34 27.66 0.31
C SER A 256 -16.73 29.08 0.34
N TRP A 257 -15.40 29.20 0.37
CA TRP A 257 -14.71 30.49 0.28
C TRP A 257 -14.80 31.08 -1.13
N ILE A 258 -14.62 30.26 -2.17
CA ILE A 258 -14.74 30.69 -3.58
C ILE A 258 -16.17 31.17 -3.87
N ASN A 259 -17.19 30.42 -3.45
CA ASN A 259 -18.58 30.78 -3.73
C ASN A 259 -18.99 32.08 -3.02
N ARG A 260 -18.58 32.28 -1.76
CA ARG A 260 -18.84 33.55 -1.04
C ARG A 260 -18.19 34.76 -1.73
N HIS A 261 -16.95 34.63 -2.19
CA HIS A 261 -16.29 35.72 -2.92
C HIS A 261 -16.80 35.89 -4.36
N ALA A 262 -17.37 34.85 -4.99
CA ALA A 262 -18.02 34.99 -6.29
C ALA A 262 -19.36 35.73 -6.17
N GLU A 263 -20.15 35.46 -5.13
CA GLU A 263 -21.39 36.19 -4.81
C GLU A 263 -21.10 37.66 -4.47
N ASP A 264 -20.11 37.94 -3.61
CA ASP A 264 -19.69 39.31 -3.28
C ASP A 264 -19.24 40.12 -4.52
N ASN A 265 -18.68 39.47 -5.54
CA ASN A 265 -18.24 40.12 -6.78
C ASN A 265 -19.37 40.30 -7.81
N MET A 266 -20.52 39.63 -7.64
CA MET A 266 -21.68 39.75 -8.54
C MET A 266 -22.66 40.84 -8.09
N ASP A 267 -22.69 41.14 -6.79
CA ASP A 267 -23.50 42.23 -6.22
C ASP A 267 -22.84 43.62 -6.35
N HIS A 268 -21.53 43.70 -6.66
CA HIS A 268 -20.80 44.96 -6.86
C HIS A 268 -19.84 44.92 -8.06
N PRO A 269 -20.22 45.44 -9.26
CA PRO A 269 -19.39 45.38 -10.46
C PRO A 269 -18.15 46.30 -10.44
N GLU A 270 -17.87 47.02 -9.35
CA GLU A 270 -16.84 48.07 -9.31
C GLU A 270 -15.63 47.77 -8.39
N ARG A 271 -15.14 46.54 -8.37
CA ARG A 271 -13.80 46.26 -7.80
C ARG A 271 -12.92 45.42 -8.71
N LEU A 272 -12.67 45.93 -9.91
CA LEU A 272 -11.47 45.58 -10.67
C LEU A 272 -10.37 46.59 -10.40
N VAL A 273 -9.65 46.44 -9.29
CA VAL A 273 -8.36 47.12 -9.09
C VAL A 273 -7.30 46.09 -8.67
N ASN A 274 -6.33 45.94 -9.57
CA ASN A 274 -5.02 45.31 -9.44
C ASN A 274 -4.95 43.77 -9.40
N LYS A 275 -5.13 43.17 -10.59
CA LYS A 275 -4.35 41.97 -10.95
C LYS A 275 -2.90 42.39 -11.22
N PRO A 276 -1.87 41.68 -10.72
CA PRO A 276 -0.53 41.83 -11.28
C PRO A 276 -0.56 41.35 -12.73
N LYS A 277 -0.16 42.24 -13.64
CA LYS A 277 0.02 41.96 -15.06
C LYS A 277 1.21 41.02 -15.22
N VAL A 278 0.97 39.72 -15.19
CA VAL A 278 1.91 38.75 -15.75
C VAL A 278 1.77 38.86 -17.27
N THR A 279 2.63 39.69 -17.87
CA THR A 279 2.85 39.70 -19.31
C THR A 279 3.40 38.33 -19.69
N VAL A 280 2.52 37.46 -20.20
CA VAL A 280 2.93 36.27 -20.94
C VAL A 280 3.42 36.77 -22.29
N THR A 281 4.75 36.91 -22.44
CA THR A 281 5.36 37.06 -23.76
C THR A 281 5.24 35.71 -24.47
N ARG A 282 4.13 35.55 -25.19
CA ARG A 282 3.96 34.48 -26.19
C ARG A 282 4.77 34.87 -27.42
N ALA A 283 5.98 34.33 -27.56
CA ALA A 283 6.64 34.28 -28.86
C ALA A 283 6.09 33.05 -29.61
N SER A 284 5.28 33.30 -30.63
CA SER A 284 4.97 32.34 -31.70
C SER A 284 5.63 32.87 -32.97
N SER A 285 6.73 32.26 -33.38
CA SER A 285 7.34 32.32 -34.72
C SER A 285 8.56 31.42 -34.68
N SER A 286 8.91 30.59 -35.64
CA SER A 286 8.37 30.26 -36.95
C SER A 286 9.20 29.04 -37.36
N VAL A 287 8.56 28.09 -38.02
CA VAL A 287 9.25 27.04 -38.76
C VAL A 287 10.09 27.71 -39.84
N GLN A 288 11.41 27.60 -39.80
CA GLN A 288 12.22 27.63 -41.01
C GLN A 288 13.54 26.88 -40.83
N SER A 289 13.73 25.95 -41.75
CA SER A 289 14.92 25.19 -42.12
C SER A 289 16.21 25.99 -42.12
N HIS A 290 17.33 25.36 -41.73
CA HIS A 290 18.53 25.29 -42.57
C HIS A 290 19.51 24.21 -42.05
N ALA A 291 19.97 23.39 -42.99
CA ALA A 291 20.99 22.37 -42.81
C ALA A 291 22.36 22.90 -43.24
N LEU A 292 23.41 22.22 -42.74
CA LEU A 292 24.83 22.23 -43.15
C LEU A 292 25.64 23.54 -42.92
N GLU A 293 26.66 23.45 -42.07
CA GLU A 293 28.05 23.36 -42.54
C GLU A 293 29.04 22.88 -41.47
N LYS A 294 30.13 22.27 -41.95
CA LYS A 294 31.24 21.64 -41.22
C LYS A 294 32.21 22.69 -40.64
N GLY A 295 32.92 22.34 -39.57
CA GLY A 295 34.12 23.10 -39.15
C GLY A 295 34.83 22.56 -37.90
N SER A 296 35.77 21.65 -38.13
CA SER A 296 36.91 21.23 -37.29
C SER A 296 37.42 22.22 -36.21
N SER A 297 37.71 21.75 -34.99
CA SER A 297 39.11 21.70 -34.49
C SER A 297 39.26 20.99 -33.13
N VAL A 298 40.45 20.39 -33.00
CA VAL A 298 41.00 19.46 -32.01
C VAL A 298 41.51 20.19 -30.75
N ASN A 299 41.35 19.58 -29.56
CA ASN A 299 42.38 19.38 -28.51
C ASN A 299 41.70 18.77 -27.26
N SER A 300 41.89 17.49 -26.91
CA SER A 300 43.07 16.81 -26.33
C SER A 300 43.36 17.19 -24.86
N SER A 301 43.02 16.27 -23.94
CA SER A 301 43.69 15.97 -22.65
C SER A 301 42.79 15.01 -21.84
N SER A 302 42.97 13.70 -21.96
CA SER A 302 43.91 12.85 -21.19
C SER A 302 43.35 12.39 -19.84
N ILE A 303 42.76 11.20 -19.88
CA ILE A 303 42.57 10.27 -18.77
C ILE A 303 43.95 9.73 -18.34
N PRO A 304 44.14 9.39 -17.06
CA PRO A 304 44.92 8.19 -16.76
C PRO A 304 44.21 7.22 -15.80
N PRO A 305 44.62 5.94 -15.78
CA PRO A 305 43.82 4.81 -15.33
C PRO A 305 44.34 4.14 -14.03
N THR A 306 43.46 3.30 -13.45
CA THR A 306 43.69 2.04 -12.71
C THR A 306 44.76 1.97 -11.61
N ASN A 307 44.35 1.46 -10.43
CA ASN A 307 45.05 0.32 -9.83
C ASN A 307 44.11 -0.57 -9.01
N ARG A 308 44.32 -1.87 -9.18
CA ARG A 308 43.72 -3.03 -8.52
C ARG A 308 44.74 -3.58 -7.51
N LEU A 309 44.21 -4.31 -6.52
CA LEU A 309 44.86 -5.15 -5.49
C LEU A 309 45.47 -4.41 -4.28
N ASP A 310 44.92 -4.66 -3.08
CA ASP A 310 45.54 -5.65 -2.17
C ASP A 310 44.58 -6.08 -1.04
N THR A 311 44.53 -7.40 -0.84
CA THR A 311 44.10 -8.09 0.38
C THR A 311 45.18 -7.93 1.44
N GLY A 312 44.83 -7.51 2.65
CA GLY A 312 45.75 -7.54 3.80
C GLY A 312 45.23 -6.79 5.01
N ASP A 313 44.92 -7.56 6.04
CA ASP A 313 44.65 -7.21 7.44
C ASP A 313 45.31 -5.92 7.95
N ASN A 314 44.52 -5.06 8.61
CA ASN A 314 44.94 -4.14 9.67
C ASN A 314 43.68 -3.54 10.34
N GLU A 315 42.99 -4.34 11.15
CA GLU A 315 42.05 -3.86 12.17
C GLU A 315 42.84 -3.30 13.37
N GLU A 316 43.42 -2.11 13.23
CA GLU A 316 44.01 -1.39 14.36
C GLU A 316 44.13 0.10 14.05
N ASN A 317 42.98 0.78 13.96
CA ASN A 317 42.88 2.21 14.22
C ASN A 317 41.40 2.52 14.50
N GLY A 318 41.14 3.17 15.63
CA GLY A 318 39.79 3.49 16.15
C GLY A 318 39.01 4.53 15.34
N GLN A 319 39.05 4.43 14.01
CA GLN A 319 38.40 5.33 13.07
C GLN A 319 37.28 4.56 12.36
N TRP A 320 36.02 4.80 12.76
CA TRP A 320 34.84 4.25 12.10
C TRP A 320 34.33 5.26 11.07
N PRO A 321 34.66 5.11 9.76
CA PRO A 321 34.23 6.07 8.76
C PRO A 321 32.71 6.00 8.55
N VAL A 322 32.08 7.16 8.63
CA VAL A 322 30.66 7.40 8.37
C VAL A 322 30.57 8.56 7.39
N PHE A 323 29.73 8.44 6.37
CA PHE A 323 29.53 9.50 5.40
C PHE A 323 28.30 10.33 5.76
N VAL A 324 28.47 11.66 5.87
CA VAL A 324 27.36 12.60 6.01
C VAL A 324 27.07 13.19 4.63
N ARG A 325 25.95 12.81 4.04
CA ARG A 325 25.52 13.30 2.73
C ARG A 325 24.70 14.57 2.86
N LEU A 326 25.17 15.67 2.29
CA LEU A 326 24.46 16.94 2.31
C LEU A 326 23.28 16.95 1.32
N SER A 327 22.10 17.36 1.77
CA SER A 327 20.91 17.48 0.91
C SER A 327 21.01 18.62 -0.12
N SER A 328 21.89 19.60 0.11
CA SER A 328 22.02 20.81 -0.71
C SER A 328 22.77 20.57 -2.03
N ASN A 329 23.79 19.69 -2.02
CA ASN A 329 24.67 19.46 -3.17
C ASN A 329 24.99 17.97 -3.42
N GLY A 330 24.51 17.05 -2.56
CA GLY A 330 24.79 15.62 -2.66
C GLY A 330 26.23 15.23 -2.32
N GLN A 331 27.02 16.15 -1.76
CA GLN A 331 28.41 15.89 -1.37
C GLN A 331 28.45 15.07 -0.07
N ASP A 332 29.38 14.12 -0.03
CA ASP A 332 29.64 13.29 1.15
C ASP A 332 30.80 13.87 1.96
N ILE A 333 30.56 14.10 3.25
CA ILE A 333 31.57 14.48 4.23
C ILE A 333 31.95 13.21 5.00
N ALA A 334 33.22 12.81 4.93
CA ALA A 334 33.72 11.66 5.68
C ALA A 334 33.96 12.08 7.15
N MET A 335 33.29 11.40 8.07
CA MET A 335 33.36 11.63 9.51
C MET A 335 33.83 10.36 10.21
N HIS A 336 34.66 10.50 11.25
CA HIS A 336 35.14 9.37 12.02
C HIS A 336 34.43 9.33 13.36
N VAL A 337 33.50 8.37 13.51
CA VAL A 337 32.74 8.17 14.75
C VAL A 337 33.56 7.31 15.72
N PRO A 338 33.55 7.60 17.04
CA PRO A 338 34.28 6.81 18.02
C PRO A 338 33.75 5.37 18.11
N THR A 339 34.67 4.42 18.21
CA THR A 339 34.37 2.98 18.39
C THR A 339 34.21 2.57 19.85
N GLN A 340 34.59 3.44 20.80
CA GLN A 340 34.47 3.21 22.24
C GLN A 340 33.72 4.38 22.91
N ALA A 341 33.06 4.11 24.03
CA ALA A 341 32.36 5.15 24.79
C ALA A 341 33.34 6.25 25.28
N PRO A 342 32.94 7.54 25.32
CA PRO A 342 31.59 8.06 25.06
C PRO A 342 31.27 8.21 23.56
N TYR A 343 30.14 7.63 23.15
CA TYR A 343 29.63 7.74 21.79
C TYR A 343 29.14 9.17 21.50
N TRP A 344 29.24 9.58 20.23
CA TRP A 344 28.70 10.87 19.80
C TRP A 344 27.19 10.88 19.84
N ASN A 345 26.62 11.99 20.29
CA ASN A 345 25.21 12.27 20.07
C ASN A 345 25.01 13.09 18.78
N VAL A 346 23.78 13.14 18.30
CA VAL A 346 23.41 13.90 17.09
C VAL A 346 23.77 15.39 17.20
N SER A 347 23.67 15.99 18.39
CA SER A 347 24.11 17.38 18.60
C SER A 347 25.63 17.59 18.44
N THR A 348 26.43 16.57 18.75
CA THR A 348 27.88 16.59 18.57
C THR A 348 28.21 16.41 17.08
N LEU A 349 27.50 15.52 16.40
CA LEU A 349 27.60 15.39 14.94
C LEU A 349 27.24 16.71 14.23
N GLU A 350 26.21 17.43 14.70
CA GLU A 350 25.84 18.74 14.15
C GLU A 350 26.99 19.75 14.23
N LYS A 351 27.63 19.84 15.39
CA LYS A 351 28.76 20.75 15.62
C LYS A 351 29.96 20.46 14.72
N GLU A 352 30.22 19.19 14.41
CA GLU A 352 31.33 18.79 13.54
C GLU A 352 31.02 19.00 12.05
N VAL A 353 29.74 18.95 11.65
CA VAL A 353 29.31 19.17 10.27
C VAL A 353 29.16 20.66 9.94
N LEU A 354 28.80 21.51 10.92
CA LEU A 354 28.60 22.96 10.73
C LEU A 354 29.79 23.71 10.07
N PRO A 355 31.07 23.44 10.44
CA PRO A 355 32.24 24.07 9.82
C PRO A 355 32.40 23.77 8.33
N HIS A 356 31.82 22.66 7.86
CA HIS A 356 31.88 22.21 6.47
C HIS A 356 30.77 22.82 5.60
N LEU A 357 29.92 23.69 6.17
CA LEU A 357 28.80 24.33 5.48
C LEU A 357 29.07 25.83 5.25
N GLU A 358 28.90 26.28 4.02
CA GLU A 358 28.94 27.70 3.68
C GLU A 358 27.64 28.38 4.16
N LYS A 359 27.75 29.30 5.14
CA LYS A 359 26.69 30.16 5.74
C LYS A 359 26.02 29.61 7.01
N LYS A 360 25.42 30.53 7.80
CA LYS A 360 24.53 30.20 8.94
C LYS A 360 23.40 29.28 8.49
N SER A 361 23.59 27.99 8.68
CA SER A 361 22.69 26.94 8.23
C SER A 361 22.25 26.12 9.44
N ARG A 362 21.01 25.64 9.42
CA ARG A 362 20.51 24.65 10.37
C ARG A 362 20.58 23.28 9.70
N VAL A 363 21.02 22.28 10.45
CA VAL A 363 21.16 20.91 9.96
C VAL A 363 20.23 20.01 10.76
N LYS A 364 19.46 19.18 10.06
CA LYS A 364 18.76 18.05 10.69
C LYS A 364 19.28 16.75 10.08
N PHE A 365 19.57 15.76 10.91
CA PHE A 365 20.05 14.48 10.43
C PHE A 365 18.91 13.50 10.22
N ILE A 366 19.01 12.72 9.14
CA ILE A 366 18.07 11.69 8.76
C ILE A 366 18.87 10.40 8.55
N TYR A 367 18.45 9.33 9.20
CA TYR A 367 19.03 7.99 9.01
C TYR A 367 17.88 7.00 8.83
N LEU A 368 17.97 6.18 7.78
CA LEU A 368 16.92 5.22 7.39
C LEU A 368 15.49 5.83 7.34
N GLY A 369 15.38 7.06 6.83
CA GLY A 369 14.11 7.77 6.65
C GLY A 369 13.50 8.39 7.92
N ARG A 370 14.19 8.34 9.06
CA ARG A 370 13.75 8.99 10.32
C ARG A 370 14.60 10.20 10.64
N VAL A 371 13.96 11.30 11.03
CA VAL A 371 14.65 12.49 11.58
C VAL A 371 15.20 12.13 12.96
N LEU A 372 16.49 12.33 13.15
CA LEU A 372 17.19 11.99 14.39
C LEU A 372 17.05 13.12 15.42
N PRO A 373 16.58 12.83 16.64
CA PRO A 373 16.62 13.77 17.75
C PRO A 373 18.06 14.03 18.22
N ASP A 374 18.32 15.24 18.70
CA ASP A 374 19.65 15.71 19.15
C ASP A 374 20.30 14.82 20.22
N THR A 375 19.49 14.10 20.99
CA THR A 375 19.88 13.21 22.09
C THR A 375 20.24 11.79 21.66
N HIS A 376 20.00 11.41 20.40
CA HIS A 376 20.32 10.07 19.93
C HIS A 376 21.83 9.85 19.83
N LEU A 377 22.29 8.69 20.29
CA LEU A 377 23.68 8.25 20.20
C LEU A 377 23.95 7.56 18.86
N ILE A 378 25.13 7.78 18.30
CA ILE A 378 25.60 7.13 17.07
C ILE A 378 26.59 6.04 17.46
N VAL A 379 26.18 4.78 17.31
CA VAL A 379 26.93 3.61 17.77
C VAL A 379 27.30 2.75 16.57
N PRO A 380 28.57 2.33 16.42
CA PRO A 380 28.95 1.34 15.41
C PRO A 380 28.17 0.02 15.59
N SER A 381 27.65 -0.54 14.50
CA SER A 381 26.80 -1.74 14.55
C SER A 381 27.49 -3.00 15.10
N LEU A 382 28.83 -3.03 15.10
CA LEU A 382 29.64 -4.11 15.68
C LEU A 382 29.85 -3.96 17.20
N CYS A 383 29.51 -2.81 17.77
CA CYS A 383 29.55 -2.55 19.21
C CYS A 383 28.13 -2.69 19.79
N ILE A 384 27.72 -3.91 20.12
CA ILE A 384 26.45 -4.15 20.83
C ILE A 384 26.70 -3.93 22.32
N ASP A 385 26.61 -2.67 22.76
CA ASP A 385 26.64 -2.35 24.19
C ASP A 385 25.24 -2.56 24.80
N SER A 386 25.09 -3.62 25.59
CA SER A 386 23.84 -4.02 26.25
C SER A 386 23.28 -2.98 27.24
N THR A 387 24.07 -1.95 27.58
CA THR A 387 23.67 -0.88 28.50
C THR A 387 22.92 0.28 27.82
N ILE A 388 22.90 0.33 26.49
CA ILE A 388 22.30 1.42 25.72
C ILE A 388 20.86 1.07 25.33
N SER A 389 19.91 1.91 25.78
CA SER A 389 18.50 1.78 25.38
C SER A 389 18.37 1.88 23.85
N LYS A 390 17.80 0.83 23.23
CA LYS A 390 17.54 0.77 21.77
C LYS A 390 16.74 1.95 21.23
N ASN A 391 16.00 2.65 22.09
CA ASN A 391 15.19 3.81 21.71
C ASN A 391 15.99 5.12 21.62
N ASN A 392 17.23 5.17 22.12
CA ASN A 392 18.05 6.38 22.17
C ASN A 392 19.37 6.25 21.38
N ALA A 393 19.53 5.20 20.56
CA ALA A 393 20.74 4.98 19.79
C ALA A 393 20.44 4.51 18.37
N ILE A 394 21.25 4.98 17.41
CA ILE A 394 21.30 4.46 16.06
C ILE A 394 22.53 3.58 15.92
N TYR A 395 22.34 2.42 15.28
CA TYR A 395 23.42 1.50 14.97
C TYR A 395 23.82 1.69 13.51
N ILE A 396 25.06 2.14 13.27
CA ILE A 396 25.55 2.45 11.93
C ILE A 396 26.66 1.49 11.51
N GLN A 397 26.54 0.94 10.30
CA GLN A 397 27.56 0.09 9.70
C GLN A 397 28.79 0.90 9.28
N LYS A 398 29.92 0.21 9.06
CA LYS A 398 31.14 0.82 8.51
C LYS A 398 30.78 1.41 7.15
N GLU A 399 31.21 2.64 6.86
CA GLU A 399 30.86 3.37 5.64
C GLU A 399 29.35 3.67 5.48
N GLY A 400 28.59 3.61 6.59
CA GLY A 400 27.18 3.98 6.59
C GLY A 400 26.96 5.46 6.25
N VAL A 401 25.83 5.77 5.62
CA VAL A 401 25.48 7.13 5.20
C VAL A 401 24.40 7.72 6.10
N ILE A 402 24.67 8.90 6.67
CA ILE A 402 23.68 9.74 7.37
C ILE A 402 23.34 10.92 6.44
N GLN A 403 22.06 11.16 6.18
CA GLN A 403 21.64 12.31 5.38
C GLN A 403 21.55 13.55 6.27
N ALA A 404 22.15 14.66 5.84
CA ALA A 404 22.06 15.96 6.49
C ALA A 404 21.15 16.88 5.67
N MET A 405 19.98 17.20 6.22
CA MET A 405 19.05 18.18 5.65
C MET A 405 19.51 19.59 6.03
N VAL A 406 20.08 20.32 5.06
CA VAL A 406 20.63 21.67 5.27
C VAL A 406 19.57 22.71 4.92
N THR A 407 19.24 23.58 5.88
CA THR A 407 18.34 24.73 5.66
C THR A 407 19.10 26.03 5.86
N HIS A 408 19.16 26.87 4.82
CA HIS A 408 19.77 28.19 4.93
C HIS A 408 18.82 29.16 5.64
N LEU A 409 19.32 29.87 6.65
CA LEU A 409 18.58 30.97 7.28
C LEU A 409 18.73 32.20 6.38
N SER A 410 17.66 32.58 5.65
CA SER A 410 17.58 33.89 5.00
C SER A 410 17.57 34.97 6.08
N ARG A 411 18.38 36.02 5.91
CA ARG A 411 18.35 37.20 6.78
C ARG A 411 17.01 37.92 6.67
#